data_AF-A0A5K7ZFX6-F1
#
_entry.id   AF-A0A5K7ZFX6-F1
#
_cell.length_a   1.000
_cell.length_b   1.000
_cell.length_c   1.000
_cell.angle_alpha   90.00
_cell.angle_beta   90.00
_cell.angle_gamma   90.00
#
_symmetry.space_group_name_H-M   'P 1'
#
loop_
_entity.id
_entity.type
_entity.pdbx_description
1 polymer ?
#
loop_
_entity_poly.entity_id
_entity_poly.type
_entity_poly.pdbx_seq_one_letter_code
_entity_poly.pdbx_strand_id
1 'polypeptide(L)'
;MEVSTGANLRSKHIPFEYETVKVPFTQPAKKRTYTPDFILLKNGIIIETKGRFTAKDREKHLWIQKQHPDLDIRFVFTNPNGKLYKGSPTSYAQWCKKHGFQYAKGVIPDEWIREGPREDRMKAVSELPRTKKGQQ
;
A
#
# COMPACT_ATOMS: atom_id res chain seq x y z
N MET A 1 -23.98 -12.31 -21.96
CA MET A 1 -24.61 -10.97 -21.89
C MET A 1 -24.24 -10.13 -23.11
N GLU A 2 -22.96 -9.91 -23.38
CA GLU A 2 -22.51 -9.15 -24.57
C GLU A 2 -22.97 -9.81 -25.89
N VAL A 3 -22.79 -11.12 -26.02
CA VAL A 3 -23.23 -11.90 -27.20
C VAL A 3 -24.73 -11.77 -27.45
N SER A 4 -25.55 -11.85 -26.40
CA SER A 4 -27.01 -11.72 -26.50
C SER A 4 -27.46 -10.31 -26.87
N THR A 5 -26.77 -9.28 -26.38
CA THR A 5 -27.07 -7.88 -26.71
C THR A 5 -26.73 -7.56 -28.17
N GLY A 6 -25.56 -8.01 -28.65
CA GLY A 6 -25.19 -7.85 -30.06
C GLY A 6 -26.17 -8.54 -31.01
N ALA A 7 -26.66 -9.73 -30.64
CA ALA A 7 -27.70 -10.42 -31.41
C ALA A 7 -29.02 -9.65 -31.44
N ASN A 8 -29.45 -9.02 -30.34
CA ASN A 8 -30.67 -8.20 -30.30
C ASN A 8 -30.58 -6.95 -31.19
N LEU A 9 -29.42 -6.29 -31.22
CA LEU A 9 -29.19 -5.13 -32.08
C LEU A 9 -29.22 -5.53 -33.55
N ARG A 10 -28.60 -6.66 -33.91
CA ARG A 10 -28.68 -7.25 -35.25
C ARG A 10 -30.10 -7.61 -35.66
N SER A 11 -30.88 -8.26 -34.80
CA SER A 11 -32.27 -8.63 -35.11
C SER A 11 -33.18 -7.41 -35.32
N LYS A 12 -32.82 -6.27 -34.72
CA LYS A 12 -33.49 -4.98 -34.90
C LYS A 12 -32.91 -4.14 -36.03
N HIS A 13 -31.94 -4.65 -36.78
CA HIS A 13 -31.25 -3.95 -37.87
C HIS A 13 -30.62 -2.62 -37.43
N ILE A 14 -30.17 -2.54 -36.18
CA ILE A 14 -29.49 -1.37 -35.64
C ILE A 14 -27.99 -1.52 -35.90
N PRO A 15 -27.35 -0.62 -36.68
CA PRO A 15 -25.90 -0.59 -36.82
C PRO A 15 -25.25 -0.25 -35.48
N PHE A 16 -24.15 -0.93 -35.15
CA PHE A 16 -23.38 -0.64 -33.96
C PHE A 16 -21.91 -0.97 -34.16
N GLU A 17 -21.09 -0.34 -33.35
CA GLU A 17 -19.69 -0.69 -33.18
C GLU A 17 -19.50 -1.30 -31.78
N TYR A 18 -18.61 -2.28 -31.63
CA TYR A 18 -18.36 -2.95 -30.36
C TYR A 18 -16.90 -2.75 -29.95
N GLU A 19 -16.69 -2.09 -28.80
CA GLU A 19 -15.36 -1.80 -28.22
C GLU A 19 -14.39 -1.05 -29.15
N THR A 20 -14.90 -0.26 -30.10
CA THR A 20 -14.07 0.48 -31.08
C THR A 20 -13.49 1.78 -30.55
N VAL A 21 -14.09 2.37 -29.51
CA VAL A 21 -13.69 3.66 -28.95
C VAL A 21 -13.30 3.54 -27.48
N LYS A 22 -12.38 4.40 -27.04
CA LYS A 22 -12.00 4.55 -25.63
C LYS A 22 -12.40 5.95 -25.17
N VAL A 23 -13.12 6.04 -24.06
CA VAL A 23 -13.47 7.32 -23.44
C VAL A 23 -12.41 7.65 -22.38
N PRO A 24 -11.55 8.65 -22.59
CA PRO A 24 -10.60 9.06 -21.56
C PRO A 24 -11.35 9.69 -20.38
N PHE A 25 -10.92 9.40 -19.16
CA PHE A 25 -11.47 10.02 -17.96
C PHE A 25 -10.38 10.16 -16.89
N THR A 26 -10.55 11.17 -16.02
CA THR A 26 -9.69 11.39 -14.85
C THR A 26 -10.50 11.08 -13.60
N GLN A 27 -10.02 10.16 -12.76
CA GLN A 27 -10.63 9.92 -11.47
C GLN A 27 -10.29 11.07 -10.49
N PRO A 28 -11.27 11.67 -9.80
CA PRO A 28 -11.00 12.68 -8.77
C PRO A 28 -10.15 12.14 -7.62
N ALA A 29 -9.38 13.01 -6.98
CA ALA A 29 -8.56 12.66 -5.82
C ALA A 29 -9.45 12.16 -4.66
N LYS A 30 -9.05 11.04 -4.04
CA LYS A 30 -9.76 10.42 -2.92
C LYS A 30 -8.91 10.49 -1.66
N LYS A 31 -9.38 11.21 -0.63
CA LYS A 31 -8.74 11.23 0.69
C LYS A 31 -8.90 9.88 1.36
N ARG A 32 -7.80 9.35 1.91
CA ARG A 32 -7.76 8.08 2.65
C ARG A 32 -6.83 8.21 3.84
N THR A 33 -7.09 7.41 4.87
CA THR A 33 -6.26 7.34 6.07
C THR A 33 -5.66 5.95 6.17
N TYR A 34 -4.40 5.90 6.58
CA TYR A 34 -3.69 4.68 6.91
C TYR A 34 -3.50 4.60 8.42
N THR A 35 -3.87 3.48 9.01
CA THR A 35 -3.61 3.17 10.41
C THR A 35 -2.55 2.10 10.45
N PRO A 36 -1.33 2.40 10.95
CA PRO A 36 -0.31 1.39 11.10
C PRO A 36 -0.64 0.41 12.23
N ASP A 37 -0.03 -0.77 12.20
CA ASP A 37 -0.21 -1.78 13.25
C ASP A 37 0.45 -1.35 14.57
N PHE A 38 1.71 -0.86 14.51
CA PHE A 38 2.45 -0.46 15.71
C PHE A 38 3.28 0.81 15.48
N ILE A 39 3.53 1.53 16.57
CA ILE A 39 4.41 2.70 16.62
C ILE A 39 5.34 2.53 17.80
N LEU A 40 6.65 2.55 17.55
CA LEU A 40 7.66 2.50 18.60
C LEU A 40 7.83 3.89 19.23
N LEU A 41 7.26 4.08 20.44
CA LEU A 41 7.21 5.39 21.10
C LEU A 41 8.60 5.96 21.45
N LYS A 42 9.62 5.12 21.59
CA LYS A 42 10.98 5.56 21.90
C LYS A 42 11.63 6.33 20.75
N ASN A 43 11.35 5.94 19.51
CA ASN A 43 12.11 6.42 18.35
C ASN A 43 11.29 6.74 17.11
N GLY A 44 9.95 6.61 17.16
CA GLY A 44 9.03 7.03 16.12
C GLY A 44 8.90 6.07 14.95
N ILE A 45 9.53 4.89 14.99
CA ILE A 45 9.43 3.91 13.90
C ILE A 45 8.00 3.37 13.84
N ILE A 46 7.41 3.39 12.65
CA ILE A 46 6.11 2.80 12.35
C ILE A 46 6.32 1.38 11.80
N ILE A 47 5.61 0.41 12.34
CA ILE A 47 5.66 -0.99 11.90
C ILE A 47 4.32 -1.41 11.30
N GLU A 48 4.36 -1.94 10.08
CA GLU A 48 3.26 -2.68 9.45
C GLU A 48 3.64 -4.17 9.39
N THR A 49 2.81 -5.02 9.98
CA THR A 49 2.92 -6.46 9.83
C THR A 49 2.16 -6.92 8.59
N LYS A 50 2.74 -7.84 7.81
CA LYS A 50 2.12 -8.28 6.56
C LYS A 50 2.30 -9.75 6.26
N GLY A 51 1.17 -10.43 6.06
CA GLY A 51 1.11 -11.73 5.39
C GLY A 51 1.14 -11.58 3.87
N ARG A 52 0.04 -11.07 3.33
CA ARG A 52 -0.13 -10.83 1.89
C ARG A 52 0.17 -9.37 1.57
N PHE A 53 1.07 -9.13 0.61
CA PHE A 53 1.43 -7.78 0.19
C PHE A 53 0.92 -7.49 -1.22
N THR A 54 -0.27 -6.89 -1.31
CA THR A 54 -0.98 -6.70 -2.59
C THR A 54 -0.48 -5.49 -3.38
N ALA A 55 -0.89 -5.36 -4.65
CA ALA A 55 -0.57 -4.17 -5.45
C ALA A 55 -1.11 -2.88 -4.80
N LYS A 56 -2.33 -2.92 -4.26
CA LYS A 56 -2.95 -1.79 -3.56
C LYS A 56 -2.19 -1.41 -2.30
N ASP A 57 -1.70 -2.39 -1.54
CA ASP A 57 -0.87 -2.12 -0.36
C ASP A 57 0.42 -1.39 -0.75
N ARG A 58 1.10 -1.86 -1.79
CA ARG A 58 2.37 -1.28 -2.27
C ARG A 58 2.19 0.15 -2.75
N GLU A 59 1.18 0.38 -3.59
CA GLU A 59 0.84 1.70 -4.11
C GLU A 59 0.49 2.67 -2.98
N LYS A 60 -0.32 2.24 -2.01
CA LYS A 60 -0.64 3.01 -0.80
C LYS A 60 0.63 3.49 -0.09
N HIS A 61 1.59 2.61 0.17
CA HIS A 61 2.80 2.98 0.92
C HIS A 61 3.73 3.90 0.12
N LEU A 62 3.78 3.78 -1.21
CA LEU A 62 4.50 4.75 -2.05
C LEU A 62 3.89 6.15 -1.98
N TRP A 63 2.56 6.25 -1.99
CA TRP A 63 1.88 7.54 -1.81
C TRP A 63 2.13 8.14 -0.43
N ILE A 64 2.08 7.32 0.63
CA ILE A 64 2.37 7.78 1.99
C ILE A 64 3.82 8.27 2.08
N GLN A 65 4.80 7.49 1.60
CA GLN A 65 6.20 7.89 1.59
C GLN A 65 6.42 9.21 0.84
N LYS A 66 5.73 9.42 -0.29
CA LYS A 66 5.81 10.66 -1.06
C LYS A 66 5.18 11.86 -0.35
N GLN A 67 4.08 11.67 0.36
CA GLN A 67 3.31 12.74 1.02
C GLN A 67 3.81 13.03 2.44
N HIS A 68 4.46 12.06 3.08
CA HIS A 68 4.95 12.10 4.46
C HIS A 68 6.37 11.52 4.53
N PRO A 69 7.37 12.21 3.95
CA PRO A 69 8.74 11.70 3.85
C PRO A 69 9.42 11.49 5.22
N ASP A 70 8.95 12.17 6.26
CA ASP A 70 9.50 12.09 7.62
C ASP A 70 9.00 10.88 8.41
N LEU A 71 7.98 10.17 7.91
CA LEU A 71 7.51 8.92 8.51
C LEU A 71 8.44 7.75 8.13
N ASP A 72 9.00 7.08 9.13
CA ASP A 72 9.77 5.84 8.92
C ASP A 72 8.86 4.63 9.09
N ILE A 73 8.36 4.13 7.96
CA ILE A 73 7.51 2.93 7.91
C ILE A 73 8.38 1.73 7.54
N ARG A 74 8.36 0.70 8.38
CA ARG A 74 9.05 -0.58 8.16
C ARG A 74 8.06 -1.73 8.16
N PHE A 75 8.42 -2.81 7.47
CA PHE A 75 7.56 -3.98 7.33
C PHE A 75 8.07 -5.19 8.09
N VAL A 76 7.20 -5.90 8.80
CA VAL A 76 7.50 -7.24 9.32
C VAL A 76 6.66 -8.25 8.54
N PHE A 77 7.30 -9.00 7.64
CA PHE A 77 6.63 -9.99 6.82
C PHE A 77 6.64 -11.38 7.46
N THR A 78 5.56 -12.14 7.28
CA THR A 78 5.59 -13.58 7.57
C THR A 78 6.60 -14.31 6.65
N ASN A 79 6.60 -13.95 5.36
CA ASN A 79 7.56 -14.43 4.37
C ASN A 79 7.98 -13.29 3.43
N PRO A 80 9.12 -12.63 3.65
CA PRO A 80 9.60 -11.56 2.77
C PRO A 80 10.03 -12.07 1.38
N ASN A 81 10.26 -13.38 1.21
CA ASN A 81 10.57 -13.98 -0.09
C ASN A 81 9.31 -14.27 -0.92
N GLY A 82 8.11 -14.04 -0.36
CA GLY A 82 6.85 -14.12 -1.09
C GLY A 82 6.87 -13.25 -2.34
N LYS A 83 6.34 -13.78 -3.45
CA LYS A 83 6.31 -13.08 -4.74
C LYS A 83 5.16 -12.07 -4.79
N LEU A 84 5.35 -10.96 -5.51
CA LEU A 84 4.35 -9.88 -5.62
C LEU A 84 2.99 -10.35 -6.16
N TYR A 85 3.03 -11.37 -7.01
CA TYR A 85 1.90 -12.12 -7.57
C TYR A 85 2.44 -13.48 -8.07
N LYS A 86 1.55 -14.40 -8.45
CA LYS A 86 1.94 -15.74 -8.96
C LYS A 86 2.80 -15.59 -10.22
N GLY A 87 4.02 -16.13 -10.19
CA GLY A 87 4.97 -16.04 -11.30
C GLY A 87 5.83 -14.77 -11.33
N SER A 88 5.65 -13.83 -10.39
CA SER A 88 6.49 -12.64 -10.35
C SER A 88 7.95 -13.01 -10.05
N PRO A 89 8.94 -12.46 -10.79
CA PRO A 89 10.34 -12.63 -10.42
C PRO A 89 10.66 -11.88 -9.12
N THR A 90 9.92 -10.81 -8.82
CA THR A 90 10.14 -9.91 -7.69
C THR A 90 9.44 -10.39 -6.42
N SER A 91 10.19 -10.43 -5.33
CA SER A 91 9.70 -10.70 -3.96
C SER A 91 9.32 -9.41 -3.21
N TYR A 92 8.66 -9.57 -2.07
CA TYR A 92 8.36 -8.45 -1.16
C TYR A 92 9.64 -7.76 -0.69
N ALA A 93 10.65 -8.53 -0.29
CA ALA A 93 11.98 -8.05 0.05
C ALA A 93 12.61 -7.20 -1.06
N GLN A 94 12.61 -7.70 -2.29
CA GLN A 94 13.17 -6.97 -3.44
C GLN A 94 12.40 -5.68 -3.71
N TRP A 95 11.07 -5.69 -3.55
CA TRP A 95 10.27 -4.49 -3.67
C TRP A 95 10.62 -3.45 -2.59
N CYS A 96 10.72 -3.87 -1.33
CA CYS A 96 11.10 -2.98 -0.22
C CYS A 96 12.49 -2.36 -0.47
N LYS A 97 13.49 -3.16 -0.87
CA LYS A 97 14.83 -2.67 -1.24
C LYS A 97 14.79 -1.65 -2.37
N LYS A 98 14.02 -1.92 -3.43
CA LYS A 98 13.87 -1.02 -4.57
C LYS A 98 13.30 0.36 -4.17
N HIS A 99 12.43 0.40 -3.17
CA HIS A 99 11.69 1.60 -2.77
C HIS A 99 12.16 2.20 -1.43
N GLY A 100 13.28 1.72 -0.88
CA GLY A 100 13.87 2.28 0.34
C GLY A 100 13.11 1.95 1.63
N PHE A 101 12.27 0.91 1.64
CA PHE A 101 11.61 0.44 2.86
C PHE A 101 12.47 -0.60 3.57
N GLN A 102 12.66 -0.44 4.87
CA GLN A 102 13.25 -1.48 5.71
C GLN A 102 12.22 -2.58 5.97
N TYR A 103 12.69 -3.82 6.09
CA TYR A 103 11.83 -4.96 6.36
C TYR A 103 12.53 -6.04 7.19
N ALA A 104 11.73 -6.86 7.88
CA ALA A 104 12.16 -8.01 8.65
C ALA A 104 11.25 -9.22 8.42
N LYS A 105 11.63 -10.39 8.95
CA LYS A 105 10.84 -11.63 8.88
C LYS A 105 10.34 -12.04 10.27
N GLY A 106 9.04 -12.20 10.41
CA GLY A 106 8.39 -12.78 11.59
C GLY A 106 8.29 -11.83 12.80
N VAL A 107 9.41 -11.26 13.23
CA VAL A 107 9.49 -10.40 14.42
C VAL A 107 10.21 -9.09 14.13
N ILE A 108 9.98 -8.10 14.98
CA ILE A 108 10.68 -6.81 14.95
C ILE A 108 12.13 -7.05 15.42
N PRO A 109 13.16 -6.69 14.62
CA PRO A 109 14.55 -6.82 15.04
C PRO A 109 14.89 -5.94 16.24
N ASP A 110 15.74 -6.45 17.13
CA ASP A 110 16.27 -5.72 18.28
C ASP A 110 16.94 -4.40 17.89
N GLU A 111 17.60 -4.35 16.72
CA GLU A 111 18.22 -3.15 16.17
C GLU A 111 17.22 -2.00 15.99
N TRP A 112 15.98 -2.28 15.54
CA TRP A 112 14.95 -1.26 15.38
C TRP A 112 14.44 -0.77 16.74
N ILE A 113 14.37 -1.66 17.73
CA ILE A 113 13.92 -1.31 19.09
C ILE A 113 14.99 -0.47 19.81
N ARG A 114 16.27 -0.77 19.57
CA ARG A 114 17.39 -0.08 20.20
C ARG A 114 17.77 1.23 19.50
N GLU A 115 17.37 1.43 18.25
CA GLU A 115 17.60 2.66 17.49
C GLU A 115 17.19 3.91 18.29
N GLY A 116 18.06 4.93 18.28
CA GLY A 116 17.86 6.18 19.00
C GLY A 116 16.70 7.01 18.45
N PRO A 117 16.19 7.97 19.24
CA PRO A 117 15.16 8.89 18.78
C PRO A 117 15.66 9.77 17.64
N ARG A 118 14.75 10.10 16.72
CA ARG A 118 14.97 11.10 15.66
C ARG A 118 13.85 12.14 15.74
N GLU A 119 14.21 13.41 15.91
CA GLU A 119 13.27 14.47 16.26
C GLU A 119 12.19 14.69 15.20
N ASP A 120 12.60 14.78 13.94
CA ASP A 120 11.72 14.88 12.77
C ASP A 120 10.70 13.72 12.67
N ARG A 121 11.15 12.48 12.89
CA ARG A 121 10.29 11.29 12.87
C ARG A 121 9.28 11.33 14.02
N MET A 122 9.75 11.66 15.21
CA MET A 122 8.91 11.75 16.41
C MET A 122 7.85 12.84 16.26
N LYS A 123 8.23 14.00 15.70
CA LYS A 123 7.33 15.10 15.39
C LYS A 123 6.28 14.70 14.34
N ALA A 124 6.71 14.09 13.24
CA ALA A 124 5.80 13.61 12.20
C ALA A 124 4.75 12.64 12.75
N VAL A 125 5.13 11.76 13.68
CA VAL A 125 4.21 10.82 14.33
C VAL A 125 3.25 11.53 15.32
N SER A 126 3.73 12.52 16.08
CA SER A 126 2.91 13.20 17.09
C SER A 126 1.81 14.08 16.47
N GLU A 127 2.03 14.60 15.26
CA GLU A 127 1.07 15.41 14.51
C GLU A 127 -0.06 14.59 13.85
N LEU A 128 0.06 13.26 13.79
CA LEU A 128 -0.96 12.41 13.18
C LEU A 128 -2.22 12.29 14.06
N PRO A 129 -3.42 12.29 13.45
CA PRO A 129 -4.67 12.10 14.20
C PRO A 129 -4.72 10.71 14.83
N ARG A 130 -5.10 10.64 16.12
CA ARG A 130 -5.23 9.38 16.86
C ARG A 130 -6.57 8.71 16.62
N THR A 131 -6.58 7.38 16.65
CA THR A 131 -7.84 6.60 16.61
C THR A 131 -8.41 6.44 18.02
N LYS A 132 -9.72 6.20 18.12
CA LYS A 132 -10.41 5.99 19.41
C LYS A 132 -9.85 4.79 20.22
N LYS A 133 -9.23 3.81 19.56
CA LYS A 133 -8.62 2.64 20.21
C LYS A 133 -7.35 2.97 21.01
N GLY A 134 -6.67 4.07 20.71
CA GLY A 134 -5.43 4.48 21.39
C GLY A 134 -5.62 5.44 22.57
N GLN A 135 -6.87 5.66 23.01
CA GLN A 135 -7.22 6.53 24.15
C GLN A 135 -7.67 5.74 25.39
N GLN A 136 -7.46 4.42 25.40
CA GLN A 136 -7.68 3.54 26.55
C GLN A 136 -6.33 3.10 27.13
#